data_AF-A0A2M6ZQ52-F1
#
_entry.id   AF-A0A2M6ZQ52-F1
#
_cell.length_a   1.000
_cell.length_b   1.000
_cell.length_c   1.000
_cell.angle_alpha   90.00
_cell.angle_beta   90.00
_cell.angle_gamma   90.00
#
_symmetry.space_group_name_H-M   'P 1'
#
loop_
_entity.id
_entity.type
_entity.pdbx_description
1 polymer ?
#
loop_
_entity_poly.entity_id
_entity_poly.type
_entity_poly.pdbx_seq_one_letter_code
_entity_poly.pdbx_strand_id
1 'polypeptide(L)'
;PATVALFAGKSPLSHRVGLNLDPSLSPLGVCTSSASVGHSLSFGRADAACVLAESAALADAAATALGNRVQGPDTIAPALAWAAALPDILGAVVIVGEKLGAWGRVELVPLT
;
A
#
# COMPACT_ATOMS: atom_id res chain seq x y z
N PRO A 1 -8.88 -18.05 2.29
CA PRO A 1 -8.69 -16.81 1.49
C PRO A 1 -9.27 -15.65 2.28
N ALA A 2 -8.61 -14.50 2.28
CA ALA A 2 -9.05 -13.30 3.00
C ALA A 2 -8.99 -12.09 2.07
N THR A 3 -9.93 -11.17 2.22
CA THR A 3 -9.92 -9.89 1.51
C THR A 3 -9.71 -8.78 2.52
N VAL A 4 -8.70 -7.95 2.31
CA VAL A 4 -8.42 -6.80 3.18
C VAL A 4 -8.79 -5.51 2.43
N ALA A 5 -9.72 -4.74 2.98
CA ALA A 5 -10.12 -3.47 2.39
C ALA A 5 -9.03 -2.40 2.56
N LEU A 6 -8.78 -1.60 1.52
CA LEU A 6 -7.90 -0.44 1.60
C LEU A 6 -8.68 0.77 2.09
N PHE A 7 -8.29 1.30 3.25
CA PHE A 7 -8.77 2.58 3.73
C PHE A 7 -7.79 3.69 3.32
N ALA A 8 -8.27 4.64 2.50
CA ALA A 8 -7.46 5.70 1.90
C ALA A 8 -8.06 7.09 2.22
N GLY A 9 -8.55 7.27 3.44
CA GLY A 9 -9.07 8.55 3.91
C GLY A 9 -10.18 9.12 3.02
N LYS A 10 -9.98 10.34 2.52
CA LYS A 10 -10.93 11.08 1.67
C LYS A 10 -10.89 10.69 0.19
N SER A 11 -9.94 9.83 -0.21
CA SER A 11 -9.89 9.33 -1.58
C SER A 11 -11.24 8.67 -1.96
N PRO A 12 -11.77 8.89 -3.17
CA PRO A 12 -12.97 8.18 -3.63
C PRO A 12 -12.74 6.67 -3.78
N LEU A 13 -11.49 6.21 -3.75
CA LEU A 13 -11.12 4.79 -3.77
C LEU A 13 -11.12 4.14 -2.38
N SER A 14 -11.28 4.94 -1.33
CA SER A 14 -11.33 4.47 0.06
C SER A 14 -12.49 3.51 0.26
N HIS A 15 -12.21 2.31 0.79
CA HIS A 15 -13.16 1.20 0.95
C HIS A 15 -13.82 0.70 -0.35
N ARG A 16 -13.33 1.10 -1.53
CA ARG A 16 -13.81 0.62 -2.84
C ARG A 16 -12.92 -0.46 -3.44
N VAL A 17 -11.72 -0.61 -2.92
CA VAL A 17 -10.72 -1.57 -3.41
C VAL A 17 -10.21 -2.40 -2.24
N GLY A 18 -10.12 -3.71 -2.45
CA GLY A 18 -9.55 -4.67 -1.52
C GLY A 18 -8.37 -5.42 -2.12
N LEU A 19 -7.55 -5.99 -1.24
CA LEU A 19 -6.49 -6.94 -1.57
C LEU A 19 -7.03 -8.34 -1.36
N ASN A 20 -7.08 -9.16 -2.42
CA ASN A 20 -7.31 -10.59 -2.27
C ASN A 20 -5.99 -11.25 -1.88
N LEU A 21 -5.96 -11.88 -0.70
CA LEU A 21 -4.77 -12.52 -0.17
C LEU A 21 -4.79 -14.01 -0.51
N ASP A 22 -3.85 -14.40 -1.37
CA ASP A 22 -3.58 -15.81 -1.67
C ASP A 22 -3.00 -16.49 -0.41
N PRO A 23 -3.69 -17.51 0.16
CA PRO A 23 -3.19 -18.25 1.31
C PRO A 23 -1.80 -18.87 1.09
N SER A 24 -1.40 -19.16 -0.16
CA SER A 24 -0.10 -19.72 -0.50
C SER A 24 1.08 -18.79 -0.18
N LEU A 25 0.82 -17.50 0.03
CA LEU A 25 1.81 -16.50 0.44
C LEU A 25 2.01 -16.44 1.96
N SER A 26 1.32 -17.29 2.72
CA SER A 26 1.44 -17.30 4.19
C SER A 26 2.76 -17.94 4.64
N PRO A 27 3.45 -17.40 5.67
CA PRO A 27 3.07 -16.22 6.46
C PRO A 27 3.18 -14.91 5.67
N LEU A 28 2.18 -14.03 5.82
CA LEU A 28 2.10 -12.77 5.08
C LEU A 28 1.82 -11.60 6.03
N GLY A 29 2.71 -10.62 6.02
CA GLY A 29 2.51 -9.30 6.60
C GLY A 29 1.89 -8.35 5.58
N VAL A 30 0.84 -7.64 6.00
CA VAL A 30 0.17 -6.59 5.22
C VAL A 30 0.07 -5.36 6.11
N CYS A 31 0.80 -4.30 5.76
CA CYS A 31 0.85 -3.07 6.56
C CYS A 31 0.61 -1.85 5.67
N THR A 32 -0.02 -0.82 6.25
CA THR A 32 -0.41 0.39 5.51
C THR A 32 0.02 1.63 6.29
N SER A 33 0.67 2.56 5.60
CA SER A 33 0.91 3.93 6.07
C SER A 33 -0.05 4.90 5.37
N SER A 34 -0.45 5.97 6.04
CA SER A 34 -1.30 7.02 5.48
C SER A 34 -0.87 8.39 5.99
N ALA A 35 -0.91 9.39 5.11
CA ALA A 35 -0.77 10.80 5.46
C ALA A 35 -2.11 11.53 5.62
N SER A 36 -3.21 10.93 5.16
CA SER A 36 -4.55 11.54 5.21
C SER A 36 -5.46 10.96 6.29
N VAL A 37 -5.03 9.86 6.92
CA VAL A 37 -5.74 9.18 8.02
C VAL A 37 -4.88 9.19 9.29
N GLY A 38 -5.35 9.90 10.31
CA GLY A 38 -4.73 9.94 11.64
C GLY A 38 -3.78 11.13 11.87
N HIS A 39 -3.33 11.31 13.12
CA HIS A 39 -2.46 12.42 13.55
C HIS A 39 -0.95 12.12 13.39
N SER A 40 -0.59 10.97 12.82
CA SER A 40 0.80 10.56 12.65
C SER A 40 1.52 11.50 11.68
N LEU A 41 2.73 11.92 12.04
CA LEU A 41 3.54 12.79 11.20
C LEU A 41 4.00 11.99 9.96
N SER A 42 3.38 12.25 8.81
CA SER A 42 3.86 11.77 7.51
C SER A 42 4.45 12.93 6.73
N PHE A 43 5.62 12.72 6.14
CA PHE A 43 6.23 13.68 5.21
C PHE A 43 5.71 13.53 3.78
N GLY A 44 4.92 12.48 3.53
CA GLY A 44 4.30 12.20 2.25
C GLY A 44 2.87 12.72 2.12
N ARG A 45 2.26 12.41 0.97
CA ARG A 45 0.88 12.73 0.61
C ARG A 45 0.08 11.50 0.19
N ALA A 46 0.58 10.29 0.48
CA ALA A 46 -0.15 9.07 0.24
C ALA A 46 -1.42 9.00 1.09
N ASP A 47 -2.56 8.77 0.45
CA ASP A 47 -3.79 8.45 1.16
C ASP A 47 -3.73 7.04 1.77
N ALA A 48 -3.10 6.11 1.05
CA ALA A 48 -2.69 4.81 1.54
C ALA A 48 -1.42 4.35 0.81
N ALA A 49 -0.45 3.84 1.55
CA ALA A 49 0.72 3.14 1.04
C ALA A 49 0.77 1.78 1.74
N CYS A 50 0.33 0.73 1.04
CA CYS A 50 0.23 -0.63 1.56
C CYS A 50 1.36 -1.50 1.00
N VAL A 51 1.95 -2.34 1.84
CA VAL A 51 3.05 -3.22 1.46
C VAL A 51 2.79 -4.64 1.96
N LEU A 52 3.13 -5.61 1.11
CA LEU A 52 3.06 -7.04 1.37
C LEU A 52 4.49 -7.60 1.48
N ALA A 53 4.78 -8.32 2.55
CA ALA A 53 6.06 -9.01 2.77
C ALA A 53 5.85 -10.24 3.66
N GLU A 54 6.77 -11.21 3.68
CA GLU A 54 6.64 -12.37 4.59
C GLU A 54 6.68 -11.97 6.08
N SER A 55 7.37 -10.87 6.39
CA SER A 55 7.45 -10.30 7.73
C SER A 55 6.59 -9.03 7.87
N ALA A 56 5.71 -9.00 8.87
CA ALA A 56 4.92 -7.81 9.22
C ALA A 56 5.79 -6.60 9.60
N ALA A 57 6.91 -6.80 10.30
CA ALA A 57 7.81 -5.69 10.68
C ALA A 57 8.45 -5.02 9.45
N LEU A 58 8.93 -5.82 8.49
CA LEU A 58 9.41 -5.34 7.19
C LEU A 58 8.30 -4.63 6.41
N ALA A 59 7.11 -5.21 6.32
CA ALA A 59 5.97 -4.60 5.65
C ALA A 59 5.64 -3.21 6.24
N ASP A 60 5.66 -3.07 7.57
CA ASP A 60 5.37 -1.81 8.27
C ASP A 60 6.44 -0.73 8.01
N ALA A 61 7.72 -1.11 8.15
CA ALA A 61 8.83 -0.21 7.87
C ALA A 61 8.84 0.25 6.39
N ALA A 62 8.61 -0.69 5.46
CA ALA A 62 8.53 -0.41 4.04
C ALA A 62 7.31 0.44 3.69
N ALA A 63 6.14 0.20 4.29
CA ALA A 63 4.93 1.01 4.09
C ALA A 63 5.15 2.46 4.53
N THR A 64 5.78 2.68 5.68
CA THR A 64 6.17 4.03 6.15
C THR A 64 7.13 4.71 5.17
N ALA A 65 8.18 4.01 4.75
CA ALA A 65 9.19 4.54 3.83
C ALA A 65 8.63 4.80 2.42
N LEU A 66 7.69 3.97 1.95
CA LEU A 66 6.95 4.14 0.70
C LEU A 66 6.04 5.37 0.79
N GLY A 67 5.24 5.48 1.86
CA GLY A 67 4.34 6.61 2.08
C GLY A 67 5.07 7.95 2.06
N ASN A 68 6.23 8.06 2.71
CA ASN A 68 7.05 9.28 2.73
C ASN A 68 7.63 9.66 1.36
N ARG A 69 7.82 8.70 0.45
CA ARG A 69 8.31 8.95 -0.92
C ARG A 69 7.23 9.45 -1.87
N VAL A 70 5.97 9.18 -1.56
CA VAL A 70 4.84 9.59 -2.38
C VAL A 70 4.46 11.02 -2.03
N GLN A 71 4.72 11.94 -2.95
CA GLN A 71 4.45 13.38 -2.81
C GLN A 71 3.26 13.85 -3.66
N GLY A 72 2.75 12.97 -4.52
CA GLY A 72 1.64 13.20 -5.42
C GLY A 72 1.50 12.08 -6.45
N PRO A 73 0.49 12.14 -7.34
CA PRO A 73 0.25 11.12 -8.36
C PRO A 73 1.47 10.79 -9.24
N ASP A 74 2.24 11.81 -9.62
CA ASP A 74 3.40 11.65 -10.51
C ASP A 74 4.56 10.88 -9.87
N THR A 75 4.55 10.77 -8.53
CA THR A 75 5.57 10.02 -7.78
C THR A 75 5.18 8.58 -7.47
N ILE A 76 3.99 8.13 -7.86
CA ILE A 76 3.53 6.76 -7.60
C ILE A 76 4.45 5.73 -8.27
N ALA A 77 4.69 5.88 -9.57
CA ALA A 77 5.53 4.95 -10.33
C ALA A 77 6.98 4.85 -9.80
N PRO A 78 7.72 5.96 -9.58
CA PRO A 78 9.08 5.86 -9.03
C PRO A 78 9.09 5.34 -7.58
N ALA A 79 8.07 5.63 -6.77
CA ALA A 79 7.98 5.10 -5.41
C ALA A 79 7.74 3.57 -5.39
N LEU A 80 6.88 3.06 -6.28
CA LEU A 80 6.67 1.63 -6.46
C LEU A 80 7.92 0.93 -7.03
N ALA A 81 8.63 1.57 -7.97
CA ALA A 81 9.89 1.05 -8.48
C ALA A 81 10.98 0.96 -7.38
N TRP A 82 10.99 1.92 -6.45
CA TRP A 82 11.85 1.84 -5.27
C TRP A 82 11.47 0.66 -4.36
N ALA A 83 10.18 0.46 -4.07
CA ALA A 83 9.72 -0.68 -3.27
C ALA A 83 10.04 -2.01 -3.95
N ALA A 84 9.95 -2.06 -5.28
CA ALA A 84 10.30 -3.22 -6.09
C ALA A 84 11.77 -3.63 -6.02
N ALA A 85 12.65 -2.69 -5.71
CA ALA A 85 14.08 -2.93 -5.56
C ALA A 85 14.47 -3.39 -4.15
N LEU A 86 13.54 -3.36 -3.18
CA LEU A 86 13.80 -3.86 -1.84
C LEU A 86 13.75 -5.39 -1.81
N PRO A 87 14.68 -6.06 -1.11
CA PRO A 87 14.59 -7.49 -0.90
C PRO A 87 13.34 -7.83 -0.07
N ASP A 88 12.78 -9.01 -0.35
CA ASP A 88 11.70 -9.63 0.43
C ASP A 88 10.37 -8.86 0.49
N ILE A 89 10.21 -7.83 -0.35
CA ILE A 89 8.92 -7.20 -0.62
C ILE A 89 8.20 -7.98 -1.73
N LEU A 90 7.00 -8.48 -1.41
CA LEU A 90 6.19 -9.27 -2.31
C LEU A 90 5.30 -8.40 -3.21
N GLY A 91 4.87 -7.24 -2.69
CA GLY A 91 4.03 -6.32 -3.43
C GLY A 91 3.78 -5.01 -2.70
N ALA A 92 3.29 -4.03 -3.43
CA ALA A 92 2.97 -2.71 -2.88
C ALA A 92 1.80 -2.07 -3.63
N VAL A 93 1.00 -1.28 -2.91
CA VAL A 93 -0.11 -0.48 -3.44
C VAL A 93 -0.03 0.93 -2.89
N VAL A 94 -0.23 1.92 -3.75
CA VAL A 94 -0.29 3.33 -3.37
C VAL A 94 -1.58 3.94 -3.91
N ILE A 95 -2.26 4.71 -3.06
CA ILE A 95 -3.41 5.53 -3.43
C ILE A 95 -3.08 6.99 -3.12
N VAL A 96 -3.33 7.87 -4.09
CA VAL A 96 -3.25 9.33 -3.97
C VAL A 96 -4.40 9.97 -4.74
N GLY A 97 -5.35 10.59 -4.04
CA GLY A 97 -6.57 11.11 -4.64
C GLY A 97 -7.32 10.01 -5.39
N GLU A 98 -7.54 10.21 -6.68
CA GLU A 98 -8.25 9.24 -7.56
C GLU A 98 -7.30 8.27 -8.26
N LYS A 99 -5.99 8.33 -7.97
CA LYS A 99 -4.98 7.51 -8.62
C LYS A 99 -4.56 6.36 -7.72
N LEU A 100 -4.43 5.20 -8.33
CA LEU A 100 -3.93 3.99 -7.71
C LEU A 100 -2.78 3.44 -8.54
N GLY A 101 -1.70 3.02 -7.88
CA GLY A 101 -0.65 2.20 -8.47
C GLY A 101 -0.44 0.94 -7.64
N ALA A 102 -0.08 -0.15 -8.32
CA ALA A 102 0.25 -1.42 -7.69
C ALA A 102 1.44 -2.08 -8.37
N TRP A 103 2.18 -2.88 -7.60
CA TRP A 103 3.32 -3.66 -8.09
C TRP A 103 3.43 -4.99 -7.32
N GLY A 104 3.92 -6.03 -7.99
CA GLY A 104 4.23 -7.32 -7.40
C GLY A 104 3.03 -8.26 -7.31
N ARG A 105 3.03 -9.12 -6.29
CA ARG A 105 1.99 -10.12 -6.00
C ARG A 105 0.77 -9.47 -5.34
N VAL A 106 0.16 -8.54 -6.05
CA VAL A 106 -1.04 -7.82 -5.62
C VAL A 106 -2.20 -8.21 -6.52
N GLU A 107 -3.27 -8.73 -5.91
CA GLU A 107 -4.55 -8.94 -6.58
C GLU A 107 -5.57 -7.94 -6.00
N LEU A 108 -6.01 -7.00 -6.85
CA LEU A 108 -7.00 -6.00 -6.47
C LEU A 108 -8.39 -6.49 -6.81
N VAL A 109 -9.31 -6.38 -5.86
CA VAL A 109 -10.72 -6.71 -6.05
C VAL A 109 -11.60 -5.49 -5.75
N PRO A 110 -12.66 -5.25 -6.53
CA PRO A 110 -13.63 -4.21 -6.21
C PRO A 110 -14.43 -4.60 -4.97
N LEU A 111 -14.71 -3.63 -4.10
CA LEU A 111 -15.58 -3.77 -2.94
C LEU A 111 -16.88 -3.00 -3.22
N THR A 112 -18.01 -3.67 -2.98
CA THR A 112 -19.37 -3.14 -3.17
C THR A 112 -19.79 -2.25 -2.02
#